data_AF-A0A5E4BB38-F1
#
_entry.id   AF-A0A5E4BB38-F1
#
_cell.length_a   1.000
_cell.length_b   1.000
_cell.length_c   1.000
_cell.angle_alpha   90.00
_cell.angle_beta   90.00
_cell.angle_gamma   90.00
#
_symmetry.space_group_name_H-M   'P 1'
#
loop_
_entity.id
_entity.type
_entity.pdbx_description
1 polymer ?
#
loop_
_entity_poly.entity_id
_entity_poly.type
_entity_poly.pdbx_seq_one_letter_code
_entity_poly.pdbx_strand_id
1 'polypeptide(L)'
;MWEKAIKLSKELAETYESKVFDYEGLGSLLKKRASFYENIMKAMRPQPEYFAVGYYGQGFPSFLRNKIFIYRGKEYERREDFSLRLLTQFPNAEKMTSTTPPGEDIKMSPKQCILAVGKRLRALKPWDRQVQLSQRS
;
A
#
# COMPACT_ATOMS: atom_id res chain seq x y z
N MET A 1 12.70 2.93 -1.38
CA MET A 1 12.12 4.06 -2.16
C MET A 1 13.21 5.09 -2.42
N TRP A 2 14.20 4.71 -3.24
CA TRP A 2 15.39 5.54 -3.46
C TRP A 2 15.16 6.59 -4.54
N GLU A 3 14.29 6.32 -5.51
CA GLU A 3 13.92 7.25 -6.59
C GLU A 3 13.26 8.51 -6.05
N LYS A 4 12.35 8.36 -5.07
CA LYS A 4 11.72 9.51 -4.41
C LYS A 4 12.74 10.31 -3.60
N ALA A 5 13.64 9.63 -2.88
CA ALA A 5 14.72 10.28 -2.15
C ALA A 5 15.67 11.03 -3.09
N ILE A 6 15.97 10.48 -4.27
CA ILE A 6 16.73 11.15 -5.33
C ILE A 6 16.02 12.41 -5.80
N LYS A 7 14.71 12.35 -6.08
CA LYS A 7 13.94 13.53 -6.49
C LYS A 7 14.05 14.67 -5.46
N LEU A 8 13.76 14.38 -4.20
CA LEU A 8 13.85 15.36 -3.12
C LEU A 8 15.28 15.87 -2.92
N SER A 9 16.29 15.01 -3.05
CA SER A 9 17.68 15.42 -2.95
C SER A 9 18.14 16.35 -4.09
N LYS A 10 17.43 16.38 -5.24
CA LYS A 10 17.70 17.36 -6.31
C LYS A 10 17.15 18.73 -5.94
N GLU A 11 15.91 18.77 -5.46
CA GLU A 11 15.26 20.01 -4.99
C GLU A 11 16.04 20.65 -3.82
N LEU A 12 16.53 19.82 -2.88
CA LEU A 12 17.34 20.29 -1.76
C LEU A 12 18.72 20.78 -2.21
N ALA A 13 19.35 20.12 -3.19
CA ALA A 13 20.63 20.55 -3.72
C ALA A 13 20.56 21.95 -4.35
N GLU A 14 19.50 22.22 -5.12
CA GLU A 14 19.25 23.55 -5.70
C GLU A 14 19.11 24.63 -4.61
N THR A 15 18.45 24.30 -3.50
CA THR A 15 18.32 25.22 -2.37
C THR A 15 19.67 25.51 -1.72
N TYR A 16 20.50 24.48 -1.50
CA TYR A 16 21.84 24.63 -0.94
C TYR A 16 22.79 25.43 -1.84
N GLU A 17 22.68 25.27 -3.15
CA GLU A 17 23.54 25.97 -4.11
C GLU A 17 23.11 27.43 -4.37
N SER A 18 21.81 27.70 -4.47
CA SER A 18 21.29 28.99 -4.96
C SER A 18 20.70 29.92 -3.89
N LYS A 19 20.28 29.38 -2.74
CA LYS A 19 19.56 30.17 -1.72
C LYS A 19 20.36 30.38 -0.45
N VAL A 20 20.99 29.33 0.07
CA VAL A 20 21.67 29.36 1.37
C VAL A 20 23.19 29.19 1.27
N PHE A 21 23.71 28.83 0.10
CA PHE A 21 25.15 28.66 -0.17
C PHE A 21 25.86 27.68 0.79
N ASP A 22 25.14 26.65 1.25
CA ASP A 22 25.67 25.60 2.14
C ASP A 22 26.32 24.48 1.31
N TYR A 23 27.59 24.69 0.95
CA TYR A 23 28.33 23.74 0.12
C TYR A 23 28.80 22.49 0.89
N GLU A 24 28.96 22.57 2.21
CA GLU A 24 29.31 21.42 3.03
C GLU A 24 28.12 20.45 3.13
N GLY A 25 26.92 20.99 3.39
CA GLY A 25 25.66 20.25 3.33
C GLY A 25 25.39 19.68 1.94
N LEU A 26 25.68 20.45 0.88
CA LEU A 26 25.57 19.98 -0.50
C LEU A 26 26.49 18.78 -0.78
N GLY A 27 27.77 18.85 -0.38
CA GLY A 27 28.71 17.75 -0.56
C GLY A 27 28.24 16.45 0.10
N SER A 28 27.73 16.55 1.32
CA SER A 28 27.16 15.40 2.06
C SER A 28 25.90 14.85 1.40
N LEU A 29 25.00 15.74 0.93
CA LEU A 29 23.78 15.38 0.22
C LEU A 29 24.09 14.64 -1.09
N LEU A 30 25.08 15.09 -1.85
CA LEU A 30 25.51 14.46 -3.10
C LEU A 30 26.05 13.05 -2.88
N LYS A 31 26.88 12.84 -1.84
CA LYS A 31 27.36 11.50 -1.45
C LYS A 31 26.19 10.58 -1.11
N LYS A 32 25.21 11.07 -0.34
CA LYS A 32 24.00 10.30 0.00
C LYS A 32 23.17 9.98 -1.25
N ARG A 33 23.04 10.94 -2.18
CA ARG A 33 22.37 10.73 -3.47
C ARG A 33 23.06 9.67 -4.33
N ALA A 34 24.39 9.65 -4.35
CA ALA A 34 25.16 8.59 -5.02
C ALA A 34 24.83 7.20 -4.44
N SER A 35 24.79 7.07 -3.10
CA SER A 35 24.40 5.80 -2.46
C SER A 35 23.00 5.32 -2.85
N PHE A 36 22.06 6.23 -3.11
CA PHE A 36 20.72 5.86 -3.57
C PHE A 36 20.73 5.28 -4.98
N TYR A 37 21.54 5.81 -5.89
CA TYR A 37 21.72 5.23 -7.22
C TYR A 37 22.36 3.85 -7.16
N GLU A 38 23.40 3.67 -6.34
CA GLU A 38 24.04 2.37 -6.16
C GLU A 38 23.05 1.33 -5.62
N ASN A 39 22.25 1.71 -4.63
CA ASN A 39 21.23 0.85 -4.07
C ASN A 39 20.16 0.48 -5.11
N ILE A 40 19.74 1.40 -5.98
CA ILE A 40 18.79 1.08 -7.08
C ILE A 40 19.36 0.01 -8.01
N MET A 41 20.66 0.08 -8.31
CA MET A 41 21.31 -0.84 -9.26
C MET A 41 21.64 -2.20 -8.65
N LYS A 42 22.06 -2.22 -7.37
CA LYS A 42 22.71 -3.38 -6.76
C LYS A 42 21.86 -4.10 -5.72
N ALA A 43 20.95 -3.40 -5.04
CA ALA A 43 20.17 -4.02 -3.97
C ALA A 43 19.01 -4.84 -4.54
N MET A 44 18.72 -5.99 -3.91
CA MET A 44 17.53 -6.79 -4.22
C MET A 44 16.28 -5.99 -3.83
N ARG A 45 15.31 -5.92 -4.75
CA ARG A 45 14.06 -5.19 -4.54
C ARG A 45 12.88 -6.14 -4.78
N PRO A 46 12.39 -6.84 -3.74
CA PRO A 46 11.23 -7.71 -3.91
C PRO A 46 10.04 -6.87 -4.42
N GLN A 47 9.36 -7.39 -5.44
CA GLN A 47 8.18 -6.73 -5.99
C GLN A 47 7.10 -6.69 -4.92
N PRO A 48 6.52 -5.50 -4.60
CA PRO A 48 5.47 -5.44 -3.59
C PRO A 48 4.26 -6.23 -4.05
N GLU A 49 3.76 -7.09 -3.15
CA GLU A 49 2.47 -7.75 -3.32
C GLU A 49 1.34 -6.80 -2.92
N TYR A 50 0.18 -6.95 -3.56
CA TYR A 50 -1.01 -6.17 -3.25
C TYR A 50 -2.19 -7.09 -3.00
N PHE A 51 -3.05 -6.73 -2.06
CA PHE A 51 -4.23 -7.49 -1.68
C PHE A 51 -5.46 -6.59 -1.80
N ALA A 52 -6.44 -7.00 -2.58
CA ALA A 52 -7.76 -6.38 -2.58
C ALA A 52 -8.58 -6.99 -1.43
N VAL A 53 -9.08 -6.13 -0.56
CA VAL A 53 -9.86 -6.51 0.61
C VAL A 53 -11.23 -5.87 0.53
N GLY A 54 -12.27 -6.69 0.37
CA GLY A 54 -13.67 -6.28 0.47
C GLY A 54 -14.18 -6.46 1.88
N TYR A 55 -14.80 -5.42 2.44
CA TYR A 55 -15.52 -5.46 3.70
C TYR A 55 -17.02 -5.42 3.40
N TYR A 56 -17.75 -6.47 3.77
CA TYR A 56 -19.16 -6.62 3.45
C TYR A 56 -20.02 -6.87 4.68
N GLY A 57 -21.26 -6.39 4.62
CA GLY A 57 -22.23 -6.49 5.69
C GLY A 57 -22.31 -5.23 6.56
N GLN A 58 -23.48 -5.03 7.15
CA GLN A 58 -23.85 -3.84 7.93
C GLN A 58 -23.11 -3.76 9.27
N GLY A 59 -22.51 -4.86 9.73
CA GLY A 59 -21.69 -4.90 10.94
C GLY A 59 -20.40 -4.09 10.84
N PHE A 60 -19.96 -3.68 9.65
CA PHE A 60 -18.82 -2.78 9.50
C PHE A 60 -19.22 -1.30 9.66
N PRO A 61 -18.30 -0.46 10.17
CA PRO A 61 -18.44 0.99 10.11
C PRO A 61 -18.68 1.49 8.68
N SER A 62 -19.42 2.59 8.53
CA SER A 62 -19.83 3.15 7.23
C SER A 62 -18.67 3.42 6.27
N PHE A 63 -17.48 3.73 6.79
CA PHE A 63 -16.30 3.99 5.95
C PHE A 63 -15.73 2.72 5.30
N LEU A 64 -15.93 1.53 5.90
CA LEU A 64 -15.50 0.24 5.36
C LEU A 64 -16.64 -0.51 4.64
N ARG A 65 -17.86 -0.37 5.15
CA ARG A 65 -19.03 -1.15 4.74
C ARG A 65 -19.23 -1.15 3.22
N ASN A 66 -19.29 -2.37 2.67
CA ASN A 66 -19.51 -2.68 1.26
C ASN A 66 -18.52 -2.00 0.31
N LYS A 67 -17.29 -1.76 0.80
CA LYS A 67 -16.18 -1.20 0.01
C LYS A 67 -15.02 -2.16 -0.09
N ILE A 68 -14.25 -1.98 -1.15
CA ILE A 68 -13.00 -2.68 -1.41
C ILE A 68 -11.86 -1.71 -1.16
N PHE A 69 -10.76 -2.20 -0.58
CA PHE A 69 -9.52 -1.47 -0.32
C PHE A 69 -8.33 -2.24 -0.89
N ILE A 70 -7.36 -1.53 -1.45
CA ILE A 70 -6.10 -2.14 -1.92
C ILE A 70 -5.04 -1.94 -0.84
N TYR A 71 -4.61 -3.03 -0.23
CA TYR A 71 -3.52 -3.06 0.73
C TYR A 71 -2.22 -3.43 0.04
N ARG A 72 -1.14 -2.75 0.41
CA ARG A 72 0.21 -3.18 0.06
C ARG A 72 0.67 -4.21 1.10
N GLY A 73 1.08 -5.38 0.65
CA GLY A 73 1.70 -6.40 1.50
C GLY A 73 3.01 -5.90 2.10
N LYS A 74 3.33 -6.41 3.29
CA LYS A 74 4.68 -6.27 3.86
C LYS A 74 5.69 -7.03 3.00
N GLU A 75 6.98 -6.78 3.25
CA GLU A 75 8.05 -7.46 2.54
C GLU A 75 7.93 -8.99 2.73
N TYR A 76 7.84 -9.73 1.62
CA TYR A 76 7.64 -11.18 1.60
C TYR A 76 6.38 -11.69 2.33
N GLU A 77 5.37 -10.85 2.53
CA GLU A 77 4.13 -11.25 3.20
C GLU A 77 3.27 -12.14 2.30
N ARG A 78 3.02 -13.38 2.74
CA ARG A 78 2.11 -14.28 2.04
C ARG A 78 0.66 -13.86 2.28
N ARG A 79 -0.23 -14.26 1.36
CA ARG A 79 -1.67 -13.96 1.46
C ARG A 79 -2.29 -14.51 2.75
N GLU A 80 -1.84 -15.67 3.21
CA GLU A 80 -2.32 -16.34 4.41
C GLU A 80 -1.96 -15.52 5.66
N ASP A 81 -0.70 -15.08 5.76
CA ASP A 81 -0.21 -14.22 6.85
C ASP A 81 -0.94 -12.87 6.86
N PHE A 82 -1.12 -12.28 5.67
CA PHE A 82 -1.91 -11.05 5.50
C PHE A 82 -3.36 -11.25 5.98
N SER A 83 -3.99 -12.36 5.59
CA SER A 83 -5.37 -12.67 5.96
C SER A 83 -5.51 -12.86 7.47
N LEU A 84 -4.57 -13.56 8.10
CA LEU A 84 -4.57 -13.77 9.55
C LEU A 84 -4.42 -12.45 10.29
N ARG A 85 -3.46 -11.61 9.88
CA ARG A 85 -3.25 -10.28 10.46
C ARG A 85 -4.48 -9.39 10.31
N LEU A 86 -5.16 -9.45 9.16
CA LEU A 86 -6.39 -8.71 8.90
C LEU A 86 -7.53 -9.17 9.82
N LEU A 87 -7.76 -10.48 9.93
CA LEU A 87 -8.81 -11.04 10.80
C LEU A 87 -8.53 -10.79 12.29
N THR A 88 -7.27 -10.69 12.69
CA THR A 88 -6.92 -10.30 14.07
C THR A 88 -7.41 -8.89 14.42
N GLN A 89 -7.49 -7.98 13.44
CA GLN A 89 -8.04 -6.63 13.63
C GLN A 89 -9.57 -6.62 13.67
N PHE A 90 -10.22 -7.65 13.12
CA PHE A 90 -11.66 -7.80 13.04
C PHE A 90 -12.08 -9.20 13.54
N PRO A 91 -12.01 -9.45 14.86
CA PRO A 91 -12.22 -10.79 15.42
C PRO A 91 -13.63 -11.36 15.17
N ASN A 92 -14.61 -10.49 14.93
CA ASN A 92 -16.00 -10.87 14.61
C ASN A 92 -16.25 -11.06 13.11
N ALA A 93 -15.23 -10.86 12.28
CA ALA A 93 -15.37 -10.98 10.83
C ALA A 93 -15.12 -12.40 10.35
N GLU A 94 -16.00 -12.88 9.48
CA GLU A 94 -15.88 -14.16 8.82
C GLU A 94 -15.13 -14.01 7.49
N LYS A 95 -14.14 -14.88 7.26
CA LYS A 95 -13.42 -14.92 5.99
C LYS A 95 -14.30 -15.56 4.92
N MET A 96 -14.53 -14.82 3.84
CA MET A 96 -15.22 -15.35 2.67
C MET A 96 -14.32 -16.32 1.90
N THR A 97 -14.94 -17.40 1.40
CA THR A 97 -14.27 -18.45 0.60
C THR A 97 -14.30 -18.16 -0.89
N SER A 98 -15.36 -17.50 -1.38
CA SER A 98 -15.49 -17.12 -2.79
C SER A 98 -14.71 -15.85 -3.11
N THR A 99 -14.08 -15.81 -4.29
CA THR A 99 -13.40 -14.64 -4.84
C THR A 99 -14.32 -13.71 -5.64
N THR A 100 -15.59 -14.09 -5.83
CA THR A 100 -16.59 -13.26 -6.49
C THR A 100 -17.16 -12.21 -5.53
N PRO A 101 -17.57 -11.03 -6.02
CA PRO A 101 -18.31 -10.08 -5.21
C PRO A 101 -19.55 -10.75 -4.59
N PRO A 102 -19.85 -10.50 -3.30
CA PRO A 102 -21.06 -11.01 -2.67
C PRO A 102 -22.34 -10.41 -3.27
N GLY A 103 -23.43 -11.17 -3.16
CA GLY A 103 -24.78 -10.68 -3.43
C GLY A 103 -25.26 -9.66 -2.39
N GLU A 104 -26.42 -9.05 -2.64
CA GLU A 104 -27.03 -8.06 -1.75
C GLU A 104 -27.42 -8.65 -0.39
N ASP A 105 -27.70 -9.95 -0.33
CA ASP A 105 -27.97 -10.70 0.90
C ASP A 105 -26.83 -10.57 1.92
N ILE A 106 -25.57 -10.77 1.49
CA ILE A 106 -24.39 -10.64 2.35
C ILE A 106 -24.12 -9.17 2.66
N LYS A 107 -24.32 -8.26 1.69
CA LYS A 107 -24.10 -6.82 1.90
C LYS A 107 -25.08 -6.19 2.89
N MET A 108 -26.31 -6.72 2.98
CA MET A 108 -27.36 -6.26 3.89
C MET A 108 -27.36 -7.02 5.22
N SER A 109 -26.67 -8.15 5.31
CA SER A 109 -26.52 -8.92 6.55
C SER A 109 -25.90 -8.09 7.69
N PRO A 110 -26.32 -8.29 8.95
CA PRO A 110 -25.68 -7.65 10.11
C PRO A 110 -24.27 -8.20 10.40
N LYS A 111 -23.88 -9.31 9.77
CA LYS A 111 -22.56 -9.94 9.96
C LYS A 111 -21.44 -9.10 9.35
N GLN A 112 -20.21 -9.39 9.77
CA GLN A 112 -19.00 -8.87 9.16
C GLN A 112 -18.39 -9.96 8.29
N CYS A 113 -18.28 -9.72 6.98
CA CYS A 113 -17.66 -10.65 6.04
C CYS A 113 -16.48 -9.97 5.33
N ILE A 114 -15.32 -10.62 5.33
CA ILE A 114 -14.09 -10.10 4.70
C ILE A 114 -13.68 -11.00 3.55
N LEU A 115 -13.46 -10.41 2.38
CA LEU A 115 -12.90 -11.08 1.21
C LEU A 115 -11.50 -10.51 0.91
N ALA A 116 -10.46 -11.34 1.00
CA ALA A 116 -9.09 -10.96 0.63
C ALA A 116 -8.59 -11.72 -0.61
N VAL A 117 -8.23 -10.99 -1.66
CA VAL A 117 -7.74 -11.54 -2.94
C VAL A 117 -6.38 -10.96 -3.28
N GLY A 118 -5.40 -11.82 -3.59
CA GLY A 118 -4.10 -11.39 -4.10
C GLY A 118 -4.23 -10.76 -5.48
N LYS A 119 -3.70 -9.54 -5.66
CA LYS A 119 -3.67 -8.82 -6.93
C LYS A 119 -2.22 -8.60 -7.35
N ARG A 120 -1.88 -9.02 -8.58
CA ARG A 120 -0.65 -8.54 -9.23
C ARG A 120 -0.88 -7.08 -9.63
N LEU A 121 0.10 -6.21 -9.42
CA LEU A 121 0.03 -4.78 -9.75
C LEU A 121 -0.41 -4.51 -11.20
N ARG A 122 -0.02 -5.38 -12.14
CA ARG A 122 -0.41 -5.30 -13.57
C ARG A 122 -1.87 -5.66 -13.87
N ALA A 123 -2.57 -6.31 -12.94
CA ALA A 123 -3.95 -6.77 -13.10
C ALA A 123 -4.99 -5.85 -12.42
N LEU A 124 -4.56 -4.73 -11.85
CA LEU A 124 -5.46 -3.71 -11.30
C LEU A 124 -6.06 -2.91 -12.47
N LYS A 125 -7.35 -3.10 -12.75
CA LYS A 125 -8.02 -2.37 -13.83
C LYS A 125 -8.20 -0.90 -13.43
N PRO A 126 -8.31 0.05 -14.40
CA PRO A 126 -8.45 1.47 -14.09
C PRO A 126 -9.64 1.82 -13.18
N TRP A 127 -10.74 1.06 -13.25
CA TRP A 127 -11.92 1.18 -12.39
C TRP A 127 -11.73 0.60 -10.98
N ASP A 128 -10.72 -0.25 -10.76
CA ASP A 128 -10.29 -0.65 -9.41
C ASP A 128 -9.69 0.57 -8.64
N ARG A 129 -9.47 1.73 -9.30
CA ARG A 129 -9.00 2.97 -8.66
C ARG A 129 -10.09 3.78 -7.94
N GLN A 130 -11.37 3.45 -8.11
CA GLN A 130 -12.45 4.03 -7.28
C GLN A 130 -12.39 3.53 -5.82
N VAL A 131 -11.51 2.57 -5.54
CA VAL A 131 -11.12 2.17 -4.20
C VAL A 131 -10.30 3.28 -3.56
N GLN A 132 -10.93 3.99 -2.62
CA GLN A 132 -10.31 5.07 -1.85
C GLN A 132 -8.93 4.63 -1.35
N LEU A 133 -7.88 5.30 -1.87
CA LEU A 133 -6.53 5.29 -1.31
C LEU A 133 -6.60 5.92 0.09
N SER A 134 -7.08 5.17 1.07
CA SER A 134 -6.83 5.47 2.48
C SER A 134 -5.38 5.10 2.77
N GLN A 135 -4.47 5.95 2.31
CA GLN A 135 -3.19 6.07 2.99
C GLN A 135 -3.49 6.71 4.33
N ARG A 136 -3.34 5.95 5.41
CA ARG A 136 -2.99 6.53 6.70
C ARG A 136 -1.68 5.92 7.16
N SER A 137 -0.72 6.85 7.24
CA SER A 137 0.52 6.95 8.01
C SER A 137 0.98 5.75 8.80
#